data_AF-A0A139KQ55-F1
#
_entry.id   AF-A0A139KQ55-F1
#
_cell.length_a   1.000
_cell.length_b   1.000
_cell.length_c   1.000
_cell.angle_alpha   90.00
_cell.angle_beta   90.00
_cell.angle_gamma   90.00
#
_symmetry.space_group_name_H-M   'P 1'
#
loop_
_entity.id
_entity.type
_entity.pdbx_description
1 polymer ?
#
loop_
_entity_poly.entity_id
_entity_poly.type
_entity_poly.pdbx_seq_one_letter_code
_entity_poly.pdbx_strand_id
1 'polypeptide(L)'
;MKTVLWSMLCLFLSGWGSMQAVLAQDLKEMEKNLSAINEELSQKTKEYSWQLAAAYADYCEANNKYISWNDLPYLQQVVEYERPASLETYRLEHKASKEELDKFLNTYKEYKDLVKKQKEAVTKEEKDAVSTAFSAFWKKLRSEENAYKDLYYAERKAVCKYRSEALRYAIAYYKEKKQEIPTSYIKYTERSYLLQKGSALELLQKEISALESVQREIIQNITRAKYGLSETGENKRKKIFD
;
A
#
# COMPACT_ATOMS: atom_id res chain seq x y z
N MET A 1 71.94 -28.61 7.09
CA MET A 1 71.09 -28.00 6.02
C MET A 1 69.70 -28.65 5.83
N LYS A 2 69.28 -29.67 6.60
CA LYS A 2 67.94 -30.29 6.44
C LYS A 2 66.85 -29.80 7.41
N THR A 3 67.22 -29.08 8.47
CA THR A 3 66.28 -28.62 9.51
C THR A 3 65.70 -27.22 9.28
N VAL A 4 66.38 -26.36 8.50
CA VAL A 4 65.90 -25.00 8.19
C VAL A 4 64.83 -25.02 7.07
N LEU A 5 64.88 -26.01 6.16
CA LEU A 5 63.90 -26.15 5.08
C LEU A 5 62.51 -26.60 5.55
N TRP A 6 62.42 -27.33 6.67
CA TRP A 6 61.14 -27.78 7.23
C TRP A 6 60.44 -26.69 8.05
N SER A 7 61.20 -25.81 8.71
CA SER A 7 60.63 -24.68 9.45
C SER A 7 60.04 -23.59 8.55
N MET A 8 60.55 -23.40 7.32
CA MET A 8 59.95 -22.47 6.35
C MET A 8 58.67 -23.03 5.72
N LEU A 9 58.53 -24.35 5.54
CA LEU A 9 57.33 -24.96 4.96
C LEU A 9 56.10 -24.86 5.89
N CYS A 10 56.31 -24.85 7.22
CA CYS A 10 55.23 -24.69 8.19
C CYS A 10 54.67 -23.26 8.28
N LEU A 11 55.47 -22.24 7.99
CA LEU A 11 55.00 -20.84 7.98
C LEU A 11 54.10 -20.54 6.76
N PHE A 12 54.27 -21.24 5.64
CA PHE A 12 53.39 -21.11 4.47
C PHE A 12 52.04 -21.82 4.64
N LEU A 13 51.97 -22.89 5.44
CA LEU A 13 50.71 -23.60 5.73
C LEU A 13 49.88 -22.90 6.83
N SER A 14 50.51 -22.17 7.74
CA SER A 14 49.80 -21.40 8.79
C SER A 14 49.15 -20.11 8.28
N GLY A 15 49.63 -19.52 7.18
CA GLY A 15 49.06 -18.30 6.60
C GLY A 15 47.79 -18.53 5.76
N TRP A 16 47.67 -19.69 5.12
CA TRP A 16 46.50 -20.05 4.31
C TRP A 16 45.27 -20.37 5.18
N GLY A 17 45.49 -21.03 6.32
CA GLY A 17 44.44 -21.31 7.31
C GLY A 17 43.87 -20.04 7.95
N SER A 18 44.69 -19.01 8.19
CA SER A 18 44.22 -17.74 8.75
C SER A 18 43.37 -16.93 7.78
N MET A 19 43.70 -16.90 6.48
CA MET A 19 42.89 -16.18 5.49
C MET A 19 41.52 -16.84 5.28
N GLN A 20 41.47 -18.17 5.30
CA GLN A 20 40.22 -18.92 5.12
C GLN A 20 39.31 -18.81 6.35
N ALA A 21 39.87 -18.71 7.55
CA ALA A 21 39.13 -18.44 8.78
C ALA A 21 38.57 -17.00 8.84
N VAL A 22 39.36 -16.00 8.40
CA VAL A 22 38.92 -14.59 8.32
C VAL A 22 37.76 -14.45 7.33
N LEU A 23 37.87 -15.01 6.12
CA LEU A 23 36.78 -14.98 5.14
C LEU A 23 35.50 -15.69 5.62
N ALA A 24 35.63 -16.78 6.37
CA ALA A 24 34.48 -17.48 6.94
C ALA A 24 33.80 -16.69 8.06
N GLN A 25 34.58 -15.98 8.87
CA GLN A 25 34.07 -15.08 9.92
C GLN A 25 33.35 -13.87 9.31
N ASP A 26 33.94 -13.24 8.29
CA ASP A 26 33.35 -12.11 7.56
C ASP A 26 32.05 -12.51 6.86
N LEU A 27 32.00 -13.69 6.24
CA LEU A 27 30.79 -14.22 5.61
C LEU A 27 29.67 -14.43 6.63
N LYS A 28 29.99 -15.03 7.77
CA LYS A 28 29.02 -15.25 8.86
C LYS A 28 28.48 -13.92 9.42
N GLU A 29 29.33 -12.90 9.53
CA GLU A 29 28.91 -11.56 9.93
C GLU A 29 28.00 -10.91 8.88
N MET A 30 28.33 -10.99 7.59
CA MET A 30 27.48 -10.49 6.51
C MET A 30 26.12 -11.19 6.48
N GLU A 31 26.05 -12.51 6.67
CA GLU A 31 24.80 -13.25 6.73
C GLU A 31 23.94 -12.84 7.93
N LYS A 32 24.56 -12.58 9.09
CA LYS A 32 23.89 -12.03 10.27
C LYS A 32 23.32 -10.64 10.00
N ASN A 33 24.11 -9.75 9.39
CA ASN A 33 23.69 -8.39 9.04
C ASN A 33 22.54 -8.41 8.02
N LEU A 34 22.60 -9.32 7.03
CA LEU A 34 21.51 -9.51 6.08
C LEU A 34 20.21 -9.92 6.78
N SER A 35 20.28 -10.85 7.74
CA SER A 35 19.11 -11.26 8.51
C SER A 35 18.49 -10.08 9.27
N ALA A 36 19.32 -9.25 9.92
CA ALA A 36 18.84 -8.07 10.65
C ALA A 36 18.18 -7.04 9.72
N ILE A 37 18.79 -6.76 8.57
CA ILE A 37 18.24 -5.84 7.56
C ILE A 37 16.94 -6.38 6.97
N ASN A 38 16.83 -7.69 6.73
CA ASN A 38 15.60 -8.30 6.25
C ASN A 38 14.44 -8.13 7.24
N GLU A 39 14.72 -8.29 8.54
CA GLU A 39 13.74 -8.10 9.59
C GLU A 39 13.31 -6.64 9.70
N GLU A 40 14.27 -5.70 9.72
CA GLU A 40 13.99 -4.27 9.76
C GLU A 40 13.21 -3.80 8.53
N LEU A 41 13.63 -4.23 7.33
CA LEU A 41 12.96 -3.93 6.07
C LEU A 41 11.53 -4.48 6.07
N SER A 42 11.33 -5.73 6.51
CA SER A 42 9.98 -6.32 6.63
C SER A 42 9.10 -5.53 7.59
N GLN A 43 9.65 -5.09 8.73
CA GLN A 43 8.91 -4.30 9.71
C GLN A 43 8.53 -2.93 9.16
N LYS A 44 9.48 -2.20 8.56
CA LYS A 44 9.23 -0.86 8.00
C LYS A 44 8.28 -0.91 6.80
N THR A 45 8.36 -1.92 5.94
CA THR A 45 7.40 -2.07 4.83
C THR A 45 5.98 -2.27 5.32
N LYS A 46 5.78 -3.08 6.37
CA LYS A 46 4.46 -3.23 7.01
C LYS A 46 3.98 -1.91 7.61
N GLU A 47 4.84 -1.24 8.38
CA GLU A 47 4.54 0.05 8.99
C GLU A 47 4.14 1.09 7.93
N TYR A 48 4.90 1.18 6.85
CA TYR A 48 4.61 2.06 5.72
C TYR A 48 3.25 1.76 5.10
N SER A 49 2.95 0.48 4.84
CA SER A 49 1.65 0.10 4.27
C SER A 49 0.49 0.52 5.17
N TRP A 50 0.62 0.34 6.49
CA TRP A 50 -0.41 0.71 7.45
C TRP A 50 -0.58 2.22 7.59
N GLN A 51 0.53 2.96 7.65
CA GLN A 51 0.48 4.42 7.74
C GLN A 51 -0.08 5.03 6.44
N LEU A 52 0.29 4.50 5.28
CA LEU A 52 -0.22 4.98 3.99
C LEU A 52 -1.72 4.74 3.87
N ALA A 53 -2.20 3.56 4.26
CA ALA A 53 -3.63 3.24 4.29
C ALA A 53 -4.40 4.14 5.27
N ALA A 54 -3.83 4.43 6.44
CA ALA A 54 -4.46 5.33 7.44
C ALA A 54 -4.55 6.76 6.92
N ALA A 55 -3.46 7.31 6.39
CA ALA A 55 -3.44 8.64 5.80
C ALA A 55 -4.42 8.74 4.61
N TYR A 56 -4.58 7.66 3.85
CA TYR A 56 -5.57 7.58 2.79
C TYR A 56 -7.01 7.58 3.30
N ALA A 57 -7.30 6.88 4.39
CA ALA A 57 -8.62 6.91 5.03
C ALA A 57 -9.00 8.34 5.45
N ASP A 58 -8.06 9.07 6.06
CA ASP A 58 -8.22 10.45 6.49
C ASP A 58 -8.41 11.40 5.31
N TYR A 59 -7.57 11.27 4.28
CA TYR A 59 -7.72 12.02 3.02
C TYR A 59 -9.09 11.78 2.37
N CYS A 60 -9.56 10.53 2.34
CA CYS A 60 -10.84 10.20 1.75
C CYS A 60 -12.01 10.79 2.54
N GLU A 61 -11.95 10.72 3.87
CA GLU A 61 -12.96 11.29 4.75
C GLU A 61 -13.04 12.82 4.59
N ALA A 62 -11.89 13.50 4.63
CA ALA A 62 -11.81 14.96 4.52
C ALA A 62 -12.33 15.50 3.17
N ASN A 63 -12.20 14.70 2.10
CA ASN A 63 -12.57 15.11 0.75
C ASN A 63 -13.88 14.49 0.25
N ASN A 64 -14.65 13.81 1.12
CA ASN A 64 -15.84 13.03 0.74
C ASN A 64 -15.59 12.11 -0.47
N LYS A 65 -14.39 11.52 -0.48
CA LYS A 65 -13.92 10.65 -1.56
C LYS A 65 -14.22 9.21 -1.21
N TYR A 66 -14.69 8.51 -2.22
CA TYR A 66 -15.09 7.13 -2.08
C TYR A 66 -13.88 6.20 -2.14
N ILE A 67 -13.70 5.39 -1.10
CA ILE A 67 -12.73 4.30 -1.08
C ILE A 67 -13.31 3.13 -1.86
N SER A 68 -12.63 2.74 -2.95
CA SER A 68 -12.92 1.50 -3.66
C SER A 68 -12.35 0.32 -2.85
N TRP A 69 -13.16 -0.72 -2.66
CA TRP A 69 -12.72 -1.96 -2.01
C TRP A 69 -12.47 -3.09 -3.01
N ASN A 70 -12.63 -2.84 -4.32
CA ASN A 70 -12.46 -3.88 -5.34
C ASN A 70 -11.04 -4.47 -5.34
N ASP A 71 -10.05 -3.66 -4.93
CA ASP A 71 -8.65 -4.08 -4.83
C ASP A 71 -8.20 -4.31 -3.37
N LEU A 72 -9.16 -4.41 -2.44
CA LEU A 72 -8.92 -4.74 -1.03
C LEU A 72 -10.00 -5.75 -0.53
N PRO A 73 -9.83 -7.05 -0.83
CA PRO A 73 -10.85 -8.08 -0.56
C PRO A 73 -11.31 -8.14 0.90
N TYR A 74 -10.41 -7.93 1.85
CA TYR A 74 -10.78 -7.94 3.27
C TYR A 74 -11.67 -6.76 3.65
N LEU A 75 -11.47 -5.57 3.05
CA LEU A 75 -12.37 -4.43 3.27
C LEU A 75 -13.77 -4.72 2.73
N GLN A 76 -13.87 -5.39 1.57
CA GLN A 76 -15.16 -5.84 1.04
C GLN A 76 -15.82 -6.82 2.01
N GLN A 77 -15.06 -7.78 2.55
CA GLN A 77 -15.55 -8.74 3.55
C GLN A 77 -16.13 -8.05 4.80
N VAL A 78 -15.41 -7.06 5.34
CA VAL A 78 -15.83 -6.27 6.50
C VAL A 78 -17.15 -5.54 6.23
N VAL A 79 -17.27 -4.88 5.07
CA VAL A 79 -18.43 -4.04 4.77
C VAL A 79 -19.66 -4.85 4.35
N GLU A 80 -19.48 -5.88 3.54
CA GLU A 80 -20.61 -6.63 2.95
C GLU A 80 -21.13 -7.72 3.90
N TYR A 81 -20.23 -8.42 4.60
CA TYR A 81 -20.55 -9.67 5.29
C TYR A 81 -20.37 -9.58 6.82
N GLU A 82 -19.17 -9.25 7.32
CA GLU A 82 -18.88 -9.33 8.76
C GLU A 82 -19.68 -8.32 9.58
N ARG A 83 -19.78 -7.08 9.10
CA ARG A 83 -20.50 -5.98 9.76
C ARG A 83 -20.19 -5.88 11.26
N PRO A 84 -18.91 -5.68 11.62
CA PRO A 84 -18.50 -5.66 13.01
C PRO A 84 -19.26 -4.57 13.79
N ALA A 85 -19.61 -4.86 15.04
CA ALA A 85 -20.42 -3.97 15.88
C ALA A 85 -19.81 -2.57 16.04
N SER A 86 -18.48 -2.46 16.00
CA SER A 86 -17.77 -1.18 16.04
C SER A 86 -18.08 -0.24 14.87
N LEU A 87 -18.60 -0.77 13.76
CA LEU A 87 -18.96 0.00 12.57
C LEU A 87 -20.47 0.24 12.42
N GLU A 88 -21.28 -0.30 13.33
CA GLU A 88 -22.74 -0.35 13.18
C GLU A 88 -23.35 1.06 13.14
N THR A 89 -22.90 1.96 14.00
CA THR A 89 -23.37 3.36 14.01
C THR A 89 -23.17 4.02 12.64
N TYR A 90 -21.97 3.93 12.06
CA TYR A 90 -21.68 4.51 10.74
C TYR A 90 -22.48 3.84 9.62
N ARG A 91 -22.69 2.52 9.72
CA ARG A 91 -23.52 1.77 8.76
C ARG A 91 -24.98 2.22 8.81
N LEU A 92 -25.52 2.46 10.01
CA LEU A 92 -26.89 2.93 10.21
C LEU A 92 -27.06 4.39 9.74
N GLU A 93 -26.10 5.26 10.00
CA GLU A 93 -26.08 6.63 9.48
C GLU A 93 -26.06 6.67 7.94
N HIS A 94 -25.21 5.84 7.32
CA HIS A 94 -25.19 5.68 5.86
C HIS A 94 -26.53 5.16 5.34
N LYS A 95 -27.09 4.14 5.99
CA LYS A 95 -28.38 3.58 5.60
C LYS A 95 -29.50 4.62 5.67
N ALA A 96 -29.58 5.38 6.75
CA ALA A 96 -30.60 6.41 6.94
C ALA A 96 -30.50 7.52 5.89
N SER A 97 -29.30 8.07 5.67
CA SER A 97 -29.08 9.12 4.66
C SER A 97 -29.36 8.63 3.24
N LYS A 98 -29.03 7.37 2.92
CA LYS A 98 -29.38 6.76 1.64
C LYS A 98 -30.89 6.60 1.47
N GLU A 99 -31.59 6.12 2.50
CA GLU A 99 -33.05 5.97 2.48
C GLU A 99 -33.77 7.32 2.30
N GLU A 100 -33.27 8.39 2.91
CA GLU A 100 -33.79 9.75 2.72
C GLU A 100 -33.59 10.24 1.28
N LEU A 101 -32.39 10.06 0.72
CA LEU A 101 -32.10 10.41 -0.68
C LEU A 101 -32.99 9.61 -1.64
N ASP A 102 -33.10 8.29 -1.45
CA ASP A 102 -33.93 7.42 -2.25
C ASP A 102 -35.41 7.80 -2.15
N LYS A 103 -35.90 8.14 -0.95
CA LYS A 103 -37.27 8.63 -0.75
C LYS A 103 -37.52 9.90 -1.54
N PHE A 104 -36.59 10.87 -1.51
CA PHE A 104 -36.68 12.09 -2.30
C PHE A 104 -36.69 11.79 -3.80
N LEU A 105 -35.76 10.98 -4.31
CA LEU A 105 -35.69 10.63 -5.74
C LEU A 105 -36.95 9.90 -6.23
N ASN A 106 -37.56 9.06 -5.40
CA ASN A 106 -38.77 8.33 -5.75
C ASN A 106 -40.04 9.19 -5.81
N THR A 107 -39.98 10.46 -5.39
CA THR A 107 -41.05 11.44 -5.65
C THR A 107 -41.16 11.77 -7.14
N TYR A 108 -40.06 11.67 -7.89
CA TYR A 108 -40.01 11.92 -9.32
C TYR A 108 -40.49 10.68 -10.09
N LYS A 109 -41.62 10.81 -10.78
CA LYS A 109 -42.13 9.74 -11.66
C LYS A 109 -41.10 9.36 -12.73
N GLU A 110 -40.46 10.37 -13.33
CA GLU A 110 -39.41 10.19 -14.35
C GLU A 110 -38.27 9.31 -13.83
N TYR A 111 -37.78 9.54 -12.61
CA TYR A 111 -36.74 8.73 -12.00
C TYR A 111 -37.15 7.25 -11.87
N LYS A 112 -38.36 6.98 -11.36
CA LYS A 112 -38.88 5.62 -11.22
C LYS A 112 -39.00 4.89 -12.55
N ASP A 113 -39.50 5.58 -13.57
CA ASP A 113 -39.64 5.04 -14.92
C ASP A 113 -38.26 4.72 -15.53
N LEU A 114 -37.25 5.58 -15.30
CA LEU A 114 -35.87 5.35 -15.74
C LEU A 114 -35.21 4.17 -15.01
N VAL A 115 -35.38 4.04 -13.70
CA VAL A 115 -34.87 2.89 -12.93
C VAL A 115 -35.50 1.58 -13.42
N LYS A 116 -36.79 1.59 -13.75
CA LYS A 116 -37.46 0.42 -14.36
C LYS A 116 -36.85 0.08 -15.71
N LYS A 117 -36.73 1.06 -16.62
CA LYS A 117 -36.12 0.86 -17.94
C LYS A 117 -34.68 0.38 -17.87
N GLN A 118 -33.90 0.83 -16.88
CA GLN A 118 -32.52 0.38 -16.67
C GLN A 118 -32.44 -1.12 -16.36
N LYS A 119 -33.41 -1.65 -15.59
CA LYS A 119 -33.48 -3.08 -15.26
C LYS A 119 -33.93 -3.92 -16.45
N GLU A 120 -34.77 -3.35 -17.30
CA GLU A 120 -35.32 -4.01 -18.50
C GLU A 120 -34.37 -3.94 -19.71
N ALA A 121 -33.42 -2.99 -19.73
CA ALA A 121 -32.49 -2.80 -20.83
C ALA A 121 -31.48 -3.96 -20.92
N VAL A 122 -31.53 -4.68 -22.05
CA VAL A 122 -30.65 -5.84 -22.32
C VAL A 122 -29.58 -5.46 -23.33
N THR A 123 -29.96 -4.79 -24.42
CA THR A 123 -29.07 -4.43 -25.51
C THR A 123 -28.19 -3.24 -25.15
N LYS A 124 -27.12 -3.02 -25.93
CA LYS A 124 -26.23 -1.87 -25.72
C LYS A 124 -26.96 -0.56 -26.01
N GLU A 125 -27.75 -0.56 -27.09
CA GLU A 125 -28.52 0.59 -27.55
C GLU A 125 -29.56 1.01 -26.51
N GLU A 126 -30.25 0.06 -25.89
CA GLU A 126 -31.18 0.33 -24.78
C GLU A 126 -30.45 0.91 -23.56
N LYS A 127 -29.30 0.34 -23.19
CA LYS A 127 -28.50 0.83 -22.05
C LYS A 127 -27.99 2.24 -22.30
N ASP A 128 -27.52 2.54 -23.51
CA ASP A 128 -27.04 3.86 -23.90
C ASP A 128 -28.17 4.90 -23.93
N ALA A 129 -29.35 4.51 -24.43
CA ALA A 129 -30.55 5.36 -24.41
C ALA A 129 -31.00 5.68 -22.97
N VAL A 130 -31.04 4.68 -22.08
CA VAL A 130 -31.37 4.86 -20.66
C VAL A 130 -30.32 5.74 -19.96
N SER A 131 -29.03 5.54 -20.23
CA SER A 131 -27.94 6.35 -19.68
C SER A 131 -28.06 7.82 -20.11
N THR A 132 -28.41 8.06 -21.38
CA THR A 132 -28.66 9.41 -21.92
C THR A 132 -29.84 10.07 -21.22
N ALA A 133 -30.93 9.33 -21.02
CA ALA A 133 -32.12 9.84 -20.33
C ALA A 133 -31.85 10.15 -18.85
N PHE A 134 -31.11 9.30 -18.14
CA PHE A 134 -30.63 9.63 -16.78
C PHE A 134 -29.77 10.88 -16.76
N SER A 135 -28.86 11.04 -17.72
CA SER A 135 -28.01 12.24 -17.80
C SER A 135 -28.81 13.52 -17.94
N ALA A 136 -29.88 13.50 -18.76
CA ALA A 136 -30.82 14.60 -18.88
C ALA A 136 -31.59 14.86 -17.57
N PHE A 137 -32.12 13.80 -16.94
CA PHE A 137 -32.80 13.89 -15.64
C PHE A 137 -31.91 14.52 -14.57
N TRP A 138 -30.68 14.04 -14.40
CA TRP A 138 -29.73 14.57 -13.41
C TRP A 138 -29.31 16.00 -13.70
N LYS A 139 -29.23 16.41 -14.98
CA LYS A 139 -28.94 17.80 -15.35
C LYS A 139 -30.08 18.72 -14.92
N LYS A 140 -31.31 18.30 -15.18
CA LYS A 140 -32.52 19.03 -14.76
C LYS A 140 -32.62 19.10 -13.24
N LEU A 141 -32.54 17.96 -12.54
CA LEU A 141 -32.66 17.88 -11.08
C LEU A 141 -31.66 18.78 -10.36
N ARG A 142 -30.41 18.84 -10.84
CA ARG A 142 -29.36 19.69 -10.25
C ARG A 142 -29.49 21.18 -10.58
N SER A 143 -30.27 21.54 -11.60
CA SER A 143 -30.52 22.94 -11.96
C SER A 143 -31.69 23.55 -11.22
N GLU A 144 -32.57 22.72 -10.67
CA GLU A 144 -33.71 23.15 -9.87
C GLU A 144 -33.27 23.44 -8.42
N GLU A 145 -33.91 24.43 -7.79
CA GLU A 145 -33.76 24.67 -6.36
C GLU A 145 -34.58 23.61 -5.61
N ASN A 146 -33.89 22.62 -5.05
CA ASN A 146 -34.49 21.50 -4.34
C ASN A 146 -33.50 20.89 -3.32
N ALA A 147 -33.98 19.93 -2.54
CA ALA A 147 -33.19 19.26 -1.51
C ALA A 147 -32.16 18.23 -2.04
N TYR A 148 -32.09 17.98 -3.36
CA TYR A 148 -31.24 16.94 -3.93
C TYR A 148 -29.78 17.12 -3.52
N LYS A 149 -29.26 18.35 -3.64
CA LYS A 149 -27.85 18.65 -3.39
C LYS A 149 -27.48 18.30 -1.95
N ASP A 150 -28.30 18.74 -1.00
CA ASP A 150 -28.03 18.54 0.43
C ASP A 150 -28.16 17.06 0.82
N LEU A 151 -29.21 16.38 0.35
CA LEU A 151 -29.40 14.94 0.58
C LEU A 151 -28.28 14.11 -0.05
N TYR A 152 -27.85 14.47 -1.27
CA TYR A 152 -26.72 13.83 -1.94
C TYR A 152 -25.42 14.01 -1.15
N TYR A 153 -25.12 15.24 -0.70
CA TYR A 153 -23.91 15.47 0.10
C TYR A 153 -23.97 14.80 1.47
N ALA A 154 -25.15 14.69 2.09
CA ALA A 154 -25.34 13.95 3.33
C ALA A 154 -25.05 12.45 3.16
N GLU A 155 -25.64 11.81 2.14
CA GLU A 155 -25.35 10.40 1.80
C GLU A 155 -23.86 10.21 1.49
N ARG A 156 -23.29 11.09 0.66
CA ARG A 156 -21.88 11.02 0.28
C ARG A 156 -20.95 11.14 1.48
N LYS A 157 -21.24 12.04 2.42
CA LYS A 157 -20.47 12.20 3.64
C LYS A 157 -20.57 10.95 4.52
N ALA A 158 -21.78 10.43 4.71
CA ALA A 158 -22.03 9.24 5.53
C ALA A 158 -21.34 7.99 4.96
N VAL A 159 -21.46 7.74 3.65
CA VAL A 159 -20.80 6.58 3.02
C VAL A 159 -19.28 6.69 3.05
N CYS A 160 -18.73 7.89 2.86
CA CYS A 160 -17.28 8.08 2.92
C CYS A 160 -16.76 7.88 4.35
N LYS A 161 -17.49 8.40 5.36
CA LYS A 161 -17.17 8.16 6.78
C LYS A 161 -17.19 6.66 7.10
N TYR A 162 -18.28 5.97 6.75
CA TYR A 162 -18.40 4.53 6.99
C TYR A 162 -17.24 3.73 6.36
N ARG A 163 -16.88 4.04 5.11
CA ARG A 163 -15.78 3.35 4.41
C ARG A 163 -14.41 3.67 5.00
N SER A 164 -14.17 4.91 5.42
CA SER A 164 -12.93 5.28 6.09
C SER A 164 -12.78 4.53 7.42
N GLU A 165 -13.86 4.42 8.20
CA GLU A 165 -13.84 3.63 9.43
C GLU A 165 -13.67 2.13 9.16
N ALA A 166 -14.30 1.60 8.11
CA ALA A 166 -14.09 0.22 7.69
C ALA A 166 -12.64 -0.05 7.25
N LEU A 167 -11.98 0.92 6.59
CA LEU A 167 -10.57 0.82 6.25
C LEU A 167 -9.68 0.87 7.51
N ARG A 168 -10.00 1.73 8.49
CA ARG A 168 -9.30 1.75 9.80
C ARG A 168 -9.42 0.42 10.53
N TYR A 169 -10.61 -0.19 10.49
CA TYR A 169 -10.84 -1.54 11.02
C TYR A 169 -9.97 -2.58 10.30
N ALA A 170 -9.95 -2.56 8.95
CA ALA A 170 -9.10 -3.46 8.17
C ALA A 170 -7.61 -3.27 8.49
N ILE A 171 -7.13 -2.04 8.66
CA ILE A 171 -5.75 -1.75 9.06
C ILE A 171 -5.43 -2.38 10.43
N ALA A 172 -6.35 -2.28 11.40
CA ALA A 172 -6.17 -2.90 12.72
C ALA A 172 -6.02 -4.42 12.62
N TYR A 173 -6.84 -5.08 11.79
CA TYR A 173 -6.71 -6.51 11.50
C TYR A 173 -5.34 -6.86 10.90
N TYR A 174 -4.88 -6.14 9.87
CA TYR A 174 -3.57 -6.40 9.25
C TYR A 174 -2.40 -6.18 10.24
N LYS A 175 -2.52 -5.16 11.10
CA LYS A 175 -1.56 -4.90 12.19
C LYS A 175 -1.50 -6.07 13.18
N GLU A 176 -2.64 -6.57 13.63
CA GLU A 176 -2.71 -7.71 14.54
C GLU A 176 -2.10 -8.97 13.93
N LYS A 177 -2.36 -9.22 12.64
CA LYS A 177 -1.77 -10.35 11.90
C LYS A 177 -0.29 -10.13 11.54
N LYS A 178 0.29 -8.97 11.82
CA LYS A 178 1.65 -8.56 11.43
C LYS A 178 1.88 -8.72 9.91
N GLN A 179 0.84 -8.40 9.13
CA GLN A 179 0.82 -8.51 7.67
C GLN A 179 0.78 -7.13 7.03
N GLU A 180 1.37 -7.02 5.84
CA GLU A 180 1.25 -5.82 5.01
C GLU A 180 -0.20 -5.68 4.50
N ILE A 181 -0.74 -4.47 4.51
CA ILE A 181 -2.00 -4.19 3.84
C ILE A 181 -1.72 -3.86 2.36
N PRO A 182 -2.47 -4.41 1.39
CA PRO A 182 -2.34 -3.98 0.00
C PRO A 182 -2.48 -2.47 -0.13
N THR A 183 -1.71 -1.81 -0.98
CA THR A 183 -1.79 -0.35 -1.20
C THR A 183 -2.15 0.03 -2.64
N SER A 184 -2.45 -0.96 -3.48
CA SER A 184 -2.77 -0.81 -4.91
C SER A 184 -4.08 -0.05 -5.17
N TYR A 185 -5.04 -0.11 -4.24
CA TYR A 185 -6.29 0.65 -4.33
C TYR A 185 -6.08 2.18 -4.22
N ILE A 186 -4.92 2.61 -3.72
CA ILE A 186 -4.55 4.03 -3.60
C ILE A 186 -3.95 4.47 -4.91
N LYS A 187 -4.63 5.38 -5.61
CA LYS A 187 -4.15 5.86 -6.92
C LYS A 187 -2.81 6.58 -6.77
N TYR A 188 -2.01 6.55 -7.83
CA TYR A 188 -0.72 7.22 -7.86
C TYR A 188 -0.82 8.70 -7.48
N THR A 189 -1.80 9.44 -8.01
CA THR A 189 -1.98 10.86 -7.71
C THR A 189 -2.27 11.13 -6.24
N GLU A 190 -3.05 10.26 -5.60
CA GLU A 190 -3.37 10.33 -4.18
C GLU A 190 -2.14 9.98 -3.34
N ARG A 191 -1.42 8.91 -3.71
CA ARG A 191 -0.17 8.51 -3.06
C ARG A 191 0.87 9.62 -3.10
N SER A 192 1.06 10.27 -4.25
CA SER A 192 2.01 11.39 -4.40
C SER A 192 1.62 12.60 -3.54
N TYR A 193 0.31 12.86 -3.38
CA TYR A 193 -0.17 13.90 -2.46
C TYR A 193 0.14 13.57 -0.99
N LEU A 194 -0.08 12.31 -0.59
CA LEU A 194 0.21 11.83 0.77
C LEU A 194 1.71 11.79 1.08
N LEU A 195 2.55 11.62 0.06
CA LEU A 195 4.02 11.64 0.15
C LEU A 195 4.60 13.05 -0.02
N GLN A 196 3.94 14.07 0.54
CA GLN A 196 4.48 15.43 0.52
C GLN A 196 5.88 15.47 1.17
N LYS A 197 6.77 16.30 0.62
CA LYS A 197 8.14 16.48 1.10
C LYS A 197 8.18 16.81 2.61
N GLY A 198 8.93 16.03 3.37
CA GLY A 198 9.06 16.15 4.83
C GLY A 198 8.00 15.42 5.64
N SER A 199 7.04 14.74 4.99
CA SER A 199 6.07 13.90 5.70
C SER A 199 6.74 12.65 6.30
N ALA A 200 6.19 12.15 7.40
CA ALA A 200 6.64 10.90 8.01
C ALA A 200 6.59 9.72 7.01
N LEU A 201 5.59 9.70 6.12
CA LEU A 201 5.46 8.70 5.06
C LEU A 201 6.60 8.79 4.03
N GLU A 202 6.98 9.99 3.61
CA GLU A 202 8.11 10.18 2.69
C GLU A 202 9.44 9.76 3.33
N LEU A 203 9.64 10.08 4.62
CA LEU A 203 10.83 9.67 5.35
C LEU A 203 10.91 8.14 5.48
N LEU A 204 9.82 7.49 5.87
CA LEU A 204 9.75 6.04 5.98
C LEU A 204 9.97 5.35 4.63
N GLN A 205 9.43 5.91 3.54
CA GLN A 205 9.70 5.42 2.19
C GLN A 205 11.19 5.50 1.84
N LYS A 206 11.85 6.63 2.14
CA LYS A 206 13.29 6.81 1.91
C LYS A 206 14.13 5.83 2.72
N GLU A 207 13.76 5.59 3.98
CA GLU A 207 14.42 4.59 4.83
C GLU A 207 14.29 3.18 4.25
N ILE A 208 13.10 2.78 3.80
CA ILE A 208 12.88 1.50 3.10
C ILE A 208 13.79 1.41 1.88
N SER A 209 13.81 2.43 1.01
CA SER A 209 14.66 2.43 -0.18
C SER A 209 16.16 2.35 0.15
N ALA A 210 16.60 2.99 1.23
CA ALA A 210 17.97 2.90 1.70
C ALA A 210 18.31 1.48 2.19
N LEU A 211 17.43 0.88 3.01
CA LEU A 211 17.59 -0.50 3.50
C LEU A 211 17.60 -1.52 2.36
N GLU A 212 16.73 -1.37 1.36
CA GLU A 212 16.76 -2.21 0.15
C GLU A 212 18.08 -2.09 -0.61
N SER A 213 18.67 -0.88 -0.65
CA SER A 213 19.98 -0.68 -1.28
C SER A 213 21.08 -1.41 -0.53
N VAL A 214 21.11 -1.27 0.80
CA VAL A 214 22.09 -1.97 1.66
C VAL A 214 21.90 -3.48 1.59
N GLN A 215 20.66 -3.96 1.59
CA GLN A 215 20.33 -5.38 1.42
C GLN A 215 20.90 -5.94 0.12
N ARG A 216 20.68 -5.23 -1.01
CA ARG A 216 21.23 -5.62 -2.31
C ARG A 216 22.76 -5.68 -2.30
N GLU A 217 23.41 -4.70 -1.68
CA GLU A 217 24.87 -4.65 -1.57
C GLU A 217 25.42 -5.84 -0.76
N ILE A 218 24.82 -6.14 0.39
CA ILE A 218 25.22 -7.28 1.22
C ILE A 218 25.00 -8.60 0.48
N ILE A 219 23.87 -8.77 -0.21
CA ILE A 219 23.63 -9.97 -1.04
C ILE A 219 24.72 -10.12 -2.10
N GLN A 220 25.11 -9.03 -2.76
CA GLN A 220 26.20 -9.05 -3.74
C GLN A 220 27.53 -9.42 -3.08
N ASN A 221 27.86 -8.86 -1.93
CA ASN A 221 29.11 -9.15 -1.22
C ASN A 221 29.19 -10.60 -0.72
N ILE A 222 28.10 -11.14 -0.16
CA ILE A 222 27.99 -12.55 0.19
C ILE A 222 28.18 -13.42 -1.05
N THR A 223 27.55 -13.07 -2.16
CA THR A 223 27.68 -13.83 -3.42
C THR A 223 29.12 -13.83 -3.91
N ARG A 224 29.78 -12.66 -3.94
CA ARG A 224 31.19 -12.53 -4.34
C ARG A 224 32.10 -13.37 -3.44
N ALA A 225 31.93 -13.28 -2.12
CA ALA A 225 32.72 -14.05 -1.14
C ALA A 225 32.52 -15.56 -1.31
N LYS A 226 31.28 -16.03 -1.53
CA LYS A 226 30.96 -17.45 -1.75
C LYS A 226 31.63 -18.03 -2.99
N TYR A 227 31.80 -17.23 -4.04
CA TYR A 227 32.38 -17.68 -5.32
C TYR A 227 33.84 -17.24 -5.52
N GLY A 228 34.49 -16.66 -4.50
CA GLY A 228 35.89 -16.20 -4.60
C GLY A 228 36.10 -15.08 -5.63
N LEU A 229 35.06 -14.30 -5.92
CA LEU A 229 35.12 -13.17 -6.86
C LEU A 229 35.69 -11.95 -6.13
N SER A 230 36.83 -11.43 -6.59
CA SER A 230 37.38 -10.17 -6.08
C SER A 230 36.51 -8.98 -6.52
N GLU A 231 36.52 -7.89 -5.75
CA GLU A 231 35.84 -6.65 -6.13
C GLU A 231 36.23 -6.23 -7.55
N THR A 232 35.26 -6.21 -8.46
CA THR A 232 35.44 -5.63 -9.80
C THR A 232 35.58 -4.12 -9.67
N GLY A 233 36.82 -3.66 -9.47
CA GLY A 233 37.43 -2.61 -10.30
C GLY A 233 36.87 -1.18 -10.31
N GLU A 234 35.88 -0.78 -9.50
CA GLU A 234 35.42 0.62 -9.52
C GLU A 234 36.09 1.52 -8.46
N ASN A 235 36.61 0.97 -7.36
CA ASN A 235 37.33 1.75 -6.34
C ASN A 235 38.85 1.92 -6.61
N LYS A 236 39.40 1.37 -7.70
CA LYS A 236 40.82 1.58 -8.06
C LYS A 236 41.10 2.94 -8.73
N ARG A 237 40.08 3.70 -9.16
CA ARG A 237 40.26 5.01 -9.82
C ARG A 237 40.51 6.20 -8.88
N LYS A 238 40.66 5.98 -7.57
CA LYS A 238 41.04 7.04 -6.61
C LYS A 238 42.46 6.92 -6.02
N LYS A 239 43.26 5.92 -6.42
CA LYS A 239 44.63 5.71 -5.89
C LYS A 239 45.73 5.75 -6.96
N ILE A 240 45.50 6.43 -8.09
CA ILE A 240 46.51 6.57 -9.17
C ILE A 240 46.98 8.03 -9.33
N PHE A 241 46.45 8.97 -8.55
CA PHE A 241 46.96 10.33 -8.46
C PHE A 241 47.30 10.67 -7.01
N ASP A 242 48.39 10.07 -6.52
CA ASP A 242 49.29 10.60 -5.50
C ASP A 242 50.70 10.05 -5.79
#